data_AF-B3LZR5-F1
#
_entry.id   AF-B3LZR5-F1
#
_cell.length_a   1.000
_cell.length_b   1.000
_cell.length_c   1.000
_cell.angle_alpha   90.00
_cell.angle_beta   90.00
_cell.angle_gamma   90.00
#
_symmetry.space_group_name_H-M   'P 1'
#
loop_
_entity.id
_entity.type
_entity.pdbx_description
1 polymer ?
#
loop_
_entity_poly.entity_id
_entity_poly.type
_entity_poly.pdbx_seq_one_letter_code
_entity_poly.pdbx_strand_id
1 'polypeptide(L)'
;MPKNQSGGQRNGGPKRRQPAVALDEDNPIILAFTKYSNELTQKHDRHERIVKLSRDITIESKRIIFLLHSIDSRKQNKEKVLEEARQRLNKLIEVNFRAVALELRDQDVYQFRAAYSPGLQEFIEAYTYMEYLCSEDSQNEVKCVSDWQALQAVMQYVEDEPPKPKDEDGNEVDTALSTPAEESLKKFQFFVDPTEYVLGLSDLTGELMRRCINSLGSGDTDACMETCKALQHFYKGYISLNCQRARELWRKITTMRQSVLKAENVCYNVKVRGGEAAKWGATFDQKPADDVDEGFY
;
A
#
# COMPACT_ATOMS: atom_id res chain seq x y z
N MET A 1 -35.45 52.34 -34.69
CA MET A 1 -34.23 53.07 -35.12
C MET A 1 -34.38 54.52 -34.66
N PRO A 2 -33.33 55.16 -34.11
CA PRO A 2 -31.99 55.27 -34.69
C PRO A 2 -30.88 54.64 -33.85
N LYS A 3 -29.83 54.18 -34.55
CA LYS A 3 -28.55 53.71 -34.00
C LYS A 3 -27.65 54.94 -33.79
N ASN A 4 -27.14 55.15 -32.59
CA ASN A 4 -26.11 56.13 -32.35
C ASN A 4 -24.73 55.51 -32.63
N GLN A 5 -24.02 56.11 -33.58
CA GLN A 5 -22.62 55.85 -33.90
C GLN A 5 -21.72 56.60 -32.91
N SER A 6 -20.54 56.01 -32.67
CA SER A 6 -19.23 56.62 -32.33
C SER A 6 -18.59 55.75 -31.25
N GLY A 7 -17.51 55.02 -31.49
CA GLY A 7 -16.25 55.52 -32.05
C GLY A 7 -15.22 55.45 -30.93
N GLY A 8 -14.44 54.36 -30.90
CA GLY A 8 -13.38 54.16 -29.92
C GLY A 8 -12.34 53.22 -30.50
N GLN A 9 -11.30 53.80 -31.08
CA GLN A 9 -10.18 53.11 -31.76
C GLN A 9 -9.55 52.01 -30.89
N ARG A 10 -9.46 50.81 -31.46
CA ARG A 10 -8.59 49.74 -30.98
C ARG A 10 -7.14 50.08 -31.32
N ASN A 11 -6.43 50.71 -30.40
CA ASN A 11 -4.97 50.87 -30.50
C ASN A 11 -4.28 49.63 -29.90
N GLY A 12 -4.17 48.57 -30.71
CA GLY A 12 -3.40 47.35 -30.39
C GLY A 12 -1.96 47.47 -30.90
N GLY A 13 -1.18 48.39 -30.35
CA GLY A 13 0.26 48.41 -30.58
C GLY A 13 0.97 47.31 -29.78
N PRO A 14 2.05 46.69 -30.29
CA PRO A 14 2.79 45.68 -29.53
C PRO A 14 3.39 46.35 -28.30
N LYS A 15 2.98 45.91 -27.09
CA LYS A 15 3.62 46.31 -25.84
C LYS A 15 5.11 45.97 -25.95
N ARG A 16 5.97 47.01 -26.00
CA ARG A 16 7.42 46.87 -25.83
C ARG A 16 7.65 45.98 -24.61
N ARG A 17 8.25 44.79 -24.80
CA ARG A 17 8.79 44.01 -23.69
C ARG A 17 9.75 44.94 -22.96
N GLN A 18 9.45 45.22 -21.68
CA GLN A 18 10.38 45.97 -20.84
C GLN A 18 11.72 45.22 -20.88
N PRO A 19 12.86 45.93 -20.97
CA PRO A 19 14.16 45.28 -20.88
C PRO A 19 14.18 44.46 -19.58
N ALA A 20 14.63 43.20 -19.66
CA ALA A 20 14.75 42.36 -18.48
C ALA A 20 15.62 43.12 -17.49
N VAL A 21 15.02 43.56 -16.38
CA VAL A 21 15.76 44.21 -15.30
C VAL A 21 16.77 43.18 -14.84
N ALA A 22 18.07 43.49 -14.98
CA ALA A 22 19.13 42.63 -14.47
C ALA A 22 18.88 42.48 -12.97
N LEU A 23 18.46 41.28 -12.57
CA LEU A 23 18.23 40.97 -11.17
C LEU A 23 19.61 40.87 -10.51
N ASP A 24 19.79 41.61 -9.43
CA ASP A 24 21.00 41.57 -8.62
C ASP A 24 21.02 40.24 -7.84
N GLU A 25 21.88 39.31 -8.23
CA GLU A 25 22.00 37.99 -7.61
C GLU A 25 22.45 38.06 -6.14
N ASP A 26 23.07 39.18 -5.72
CA ASP A 26 23.48 39.41 -4.33
C ASP A 26 22.34 40.01 -3.47
N ASN A 27 21.16 40.23 -4.06
CA ASN A 27 20.00 40.72 -3.33
C ASN A 27 19.59 39.70 -2.24
N PRO A 28 19.48 40.13 -0.96
CA PRO A 28 19.12 39.23 0.14
C PRO A 28 17.81 38.46 -0.07
N ILE A 29 16.84 39.05 -0.79
CA ILE A 29 15.59 38.39 -1.15
C ILE A 29 15.86 37.28 -2.18
N ILE A 30 16.64 37.57 -3.23
CA ILE A 30 16.95 36.57 -4.27
C ILE A 30 17.71 35.38 -3.66
N LEU A 31 18.71 35.66 -2.82
CA LEU A 31 19.44 34.61 -2.08
C LEU A 31 18.50 33.75 -1.20
N ALA A 32 17.55 34.37 -0.50
CA ALA A 32 16.56 33.65 0.29
C ALA A 32 15.65 32.76 -0.58
N PHE A 33 15.14 33.27 -1.71
CA PHE A 33 14.31 32.49 -2.63
C PHE A 33 15.09 31.37 -3.31
N THR A 34 16.38 31.56 -3.60
CA THR A 34 17.26 30.50 -4.10
C THR A 34 17.41 29.39 -3.07
N LYS A 35 17.59 29.73 -1.78
CA LYS A 35 17.62 28.74 -0.69
C LYS A 35 16.30 27.97 -0.58
N TYR A 36 15.16 28.67 -0.58
CA TYR A 36 13.84 28.03 -0.53
C TYR A 36 13.59 27.13 -1.73
N SER A 37 14.00 27.57 -2.93
CA SER A 37 13.90 26.77 -4.16
C SER A 37 14.69 25.46 -4.05
N ASN A 38 15.92 25.52 -3.52
CA ASN A 38 16.76 24.34 -3.33
C ASN A 38 16.14 23.37 -2.31
N GLU A 39 15.61 23.87 -1.19
CA GLU A 39 14.93 23.05 -0.18
C GLU A 39 13.67 22.37 -0.75
N LEU A 40 12.85 23.11 -1.50
CA LEU A 40 11.65 22.57 -2.15
C LEU A 40 11.98 21.54 -3.22
N THR A 41 13.02 21.79 -4.01
CA THR A 41 13.50 20.87 -5.06
C THR A 41 13.99 19.57 -4.44
N GLN A 42 14.84 19.63 -3.40
CA GLN A 42 15.30 18.43 -2.70
C GLN A 42 14.14 17.61 -2.11
N LYS A 43 13.14 18.28 -1.53
CA LYS A 43 11.94 17.63 -1.00
C LYS A 43 11.14 16.95 -2.12
N HIS A 44 10.95 17.63 -3.24
CA HIS A 44 10.22 17.10 -4.40
C HIS A 44 10.95 15.90 -4.99
N ASP A 45 12.26 15.98 -5.17
CA ASP A 45 13.06 14.88 -5.72
C ASP A 45 12.99 13.64 -4.81
N ARG A 46 13.03 13.83 -3.48
CA ARG A 46 12.82 12.73 -2.52
C ARG A 46 11.42 12.13 -2.65
N HIS A 47 10.39 12.97 -2.69
CA HIS A 47 9.01 12.53 -2.89
C HIS A 47 8.89 11.63 -4.14
N GLU A 48 9.44 12.07 -5.27
CA GLU A 48 9.39 11.30 -6.52
C GLU A 48 10.18 9.99 -6.46
N ARG A 49 11.31 9.93 -5.75
CA ARG A 49 12.02 8.67 -5.50
C ARG A 49 11.18 7.70 -4.69
N ILE A 50 10.53 8.17 -3.62
CA ILE A 50 9.63 7.35 -2.79
C ILE A 50 8.41 6.88 -3.59
N VAL A 51 7.79 7.75 -4.39
CA VAL A 51 6.64 7.38 -5.25
C VAL A 51 7.00 6.25 -6.21
N LYS A 52 8.20 6.29 -6.81
CA LYS A 52 8.67 5.21 -7.71
C LYS A 52 8.82 3.88 -6.96
N LEU A 53 9.49 3.87 -5.81
CA LEU A 53 9.64 2.68 -4.97
C LEU A 53 8.28 2.12 -4.53
N SER A 54 7.38 3.01 -4.09
CA SER A 54 6.00 2.69 -3.70
C SER A 54 5.23 2.05 -4.84
N ARG A 55 5.36 2.57 -6.06
CA ARG A 55 4.71 2.03 -7.26
C ARG A 55 5.21 0.62 -7.59
N ASP A 56 6.51 0.38 -7.48
CA ASP A 56 7.10 -0.94 -7.71
C ASP A 56 6.61 -1.96 -6.67
N ILE A 57 6.55 -1.55 -5.39
CA ILE A 57 5.96 -2.36 -4.30
C ILE A 57 4.50 -2.69 -4.60
N THR A 58 3.67 -1.71 -5.01
CA THR A 58 2.25 -1.94 -5.36
C THR A 58 2.13 -2.96 -6.50
N ILE A 59 2.90 -2.79 -7.57
CA ILE A 59 2.83 -3.69 -8.75
C ILE A 59 3.18 -5.12 -8.35
N GLU A 60 4.26 -5.29 -7.59
CA GLU A 60 4.71 -6.61 -7.20
C GLU A 60 3.78 -7.26 -6.17
N SER A 61 3.26 -6.49 -5.21
CA SER A 61 2.26 -6.97 -4.23
C SER A 61 0.99 -7.47 -4.93
N LYS A 62 0.50 -6.74 -5.95
CA LYS A 62 -0.61 -7.22 -6.81
C LYS A 62 -0.31 -8.54 -7.48
N ARG A 63 0.89 -8.68 -8.05
CA ARG A 63 1.31 -9.94 -8.69
C ARG A 63 1.36 -11.10 -7.70
N ILE A 64 1.79 -10.84 -6.46
CA ILE A 64 1.77 -11.82 -5.38
C ILE A 64 0.33 -12.19 -5.03
N ILE A 65 -0.60 -11.23 -4.91
CA ILE A 65 -2.02 -11.51 -4.68
C ILE A 65 -2.61 -12.39 -5.81
N PHE A 66 -2.33 -12.06 -7.08
CA PHE A 66 -2.75 -12.89 -8.21
C PHE A 66 -2.16 -14.31 -8.16
N LEU A 67 -0.89 -14.43 -7.77
CA LEU A 67 -0.23 -15.72 -7.55
C LEU A 67 -0.94 -16.51 -6.45
N LEU A 68 -1.27 -15.89 -5.31
CA LEU A 68 -1.98 -16.52 -4.21
C LEU A 68 -3.38 -17.00 -4.60
N HIS A 69 -4.10 -16.26 -5.45
CA HIS A 69 -5.37 -16.70 -6.02
C HIS A 69 -5.27 -17.93 -6.93
N SER A 70 -4.07 -18.31 -7.37
CA SER A 70 -3.88 -19.50 -8.21
C SER A 70 -3.88 -20.82 -7.42
N ILE A 71 -3.94 -20.76 -6.08
CA ILE A 71 -4.01 -21.93 -5.20
C ILE A 71 -5.33 -22.67 -5.43
N ASP A 72 -5.24 -23.94 -5.80
CA ASP A 72 -6.39 -24.82 -6.03
C ASP A 72 -6.05 -26.23 -5.48
N SER A 73 -6.93 -26.77 -4.64
CA SER A 73 -6.80 -28.09 -4.03
C SER A 73 -6.56 -29.20 -5.07
N ARG A 74 -7.10 -29.04 -6.29
CA ARG A 74 -6.92 -29.99 -7.40
C ARG A 74 -5.52 -29.98 -8.01
N LYS A 75 -4.80 -28.86 -7.90
CA LYS A 75 -3.45 -28.71 -8.47
C LYS A 75 -2.34 -29.12 -7.52
N GLN A 76 -2.66 -29.32 -6.23
CA GLN A 76 -1.69 -29.62 -5.18
C GLN A 76 -0.50 -28.64 -5.19
N ASN A 77 -0.78 -27.36 -5.52
CA ASN A 77 0.24 -26.33 -5.73
C ASN A 77 0.42 -25.39 -4.52
N LYS A 78 -0.39 -25.54 -3.47
CA LYS A 78 -0.47 -24.61 -2.33
C LYS A 78 0.90 -24.31 -1.72
N GLU A 79 1.64 -25.32 -1.31
CA GLU A 79 2.94 -25.16 -0.66
C GLU A 79 3.95 -24.41 -1.54
N LYS A 80 4.06 -24.80 -2.82
CA LYS A 80 4.98 -24.15 -3.77
C LYS A 80 4.61 -22.68 -4.02
N VAL A 81 3.31 -22.40 -4.13
CA VAL A 81 2.81 -21.04 -4.35
C VAL A 81 3.04 -20.17 -3.11
N LEU A 82 2.80 -20.70 -1.91
CA LEU A 82 3.05 -19.99 -0.65
C LEU A 82 4.54 -19.71 -0.44
N GLU A 83 5.42 -20.65 -0.77
CA GLU A 83 6.86 -20.46 -0.68
C GLU A 83 7.35 -19.40 -1.68
N GLU A 84 6.88 -19.44 -2.93
CA GLU A 84 7.20 -18.40 -3.92
C GLU A 84 6.70 -17.02 -3.45
N ALA A 85 5.46 -16.94 -2.96
CA ALA A 85 4.88 -15.69 -2.44
C ALA A 85 5.71 -15.14 -1.27
N ARG A 86 6.11 -16.00 -0.32
CA ARG A 86 6.95 -15.64 0.83
C ARG A 86 8.30 -15.08 0.39
N GLN A 87 8.97 -15.74 -0.55
CA GLN A 87 10.25 -15.27 -1.09
C GLN A 87 10.13 -13.89 -1.75
N ARG A 88 9.06 -13.66 -2.52
CA ARG A 88 8.81 -12.38 -3.18
C ARG A 88 8.47 -11.28 -2.18
N LEU A 89 7.68 -11.56 -1.15
CA LEU A 89 7.39 -10.63 -0.04
C LEU A 89 8.66 -10.28 0.74
N ASN A 90 9.50 -11.26 1.08
CA ASN A 90 10.78 -11.02 1.75
C ASN A 90 11.70 -10.12 0.91
N LYS A 91 11.77 -10.35 -0.40
CA LYS A 91 12.51 -9.47 -1.31
C LYS A 91 11.98 -8.04 -1.30
N LEU A 92 10.67 -7.83 -1.20
CA LEU A 92 10.10 -6.48 -1.06
C LEU A 92 10.57 -5.82 0.25
N ILE A 93 10.58 -6.55 1.37
CA ILE A 93 11.05 -6.07 2.68
C ILE A 93 12.55 -5.70 2.60
N GLU A 94 13.38 -6.59 2.08
CA GLU A 94 14.84 -6.47 2.09
C GLU A 94 15.36 -5.40 1.14
N VAL A 95 14.71 -5.22 -0.02
CA VAL A 95 15.19 -4.33 -1.08
C VAL A 95 14.39 -3.02 -1.11
N ASN A 96 13.08 -3.10 -1.34
CA ASN A 96 12.29 -1.92 -1.65
C ASN A 96 11.94 -1.12 -0.39
N PHE A 97 11.44 -1.79 0.66
CA PHE A 97 11.17 -1.11 1.94
C PHE A 97 12.44 -0.61 2.62
N ARG A 98 13.57 -1.33 2.48
CA ARG A 98 14.89 -0.82 2.90
C ARG A 98 15.25 0.48 2.17
N ALA A 99 15.06 0.54 0.85
CA ALA A 99 15.34 1.75 0.07
C ALA A 99 14.43 2.92 0.49
N VAL A 100 13.13 2.67 0.74
CA VAL A 100 12.22 3.71 1.24
C VAL A 100 12.62 4.17 2.65
N ALA A 101 12.97 3.24 3.53
CA ALA A 101 13.44 3.56 4.88
C ALA A 101 14.72 4.41 4.87
N LEU A 102 15.63 4.14 3.91
CA LEU A 102 16.84 4.93 3.74
C LEU A 102 16.55 6.35 3.25
N GLU A 103 15.61 6.53 2.30
CA GLU A 103 15.17 7.86 1.83
C GLU A 103 14.48 8.69 2.91
N LEU A 104 13.76 8.03 3.82
CA LEU A 104 13.03 8.64 4.94
C LEU A 104 13.89 8.84 6.19
N ARG A 105 15.16 8.43 6.15
CA ARG A 105 16.05 8.58 7.29
C ARG A 105 16.26 10.06 7.61
N ASP A 106 16.21 10.38 8.89
CA ASP A 106 16.33 11.75 9.40
C ASP A 106 15.27 12.71 8.82
N GLN A 107 14.15 12.16 8.31
CA GLN A 107 12.99 12.91 7.82
C GLN A 107 11.77 12.66 8.71
N ASP A 108 10.80 13.56 8.65
CA ASP A 108 9.45 13.28 9.16
C ASP A 108 8.72 12.32 8.20
N VAL A 109 8.48 11.09 8.67
CA VAL A 109 7.81 10.05 7.88
C VAL A 109 6.40 10.47 7.44
N TYR A 110 5.68 11.24 8.27
CA TYR A 110 4.31 11.66 7.96
C TYR A 110 4.26 12.68 6.83
N GLN A 111 5.33 13.46 6.64
CA GLN A 111 5.44 14.41 5.52
C GLN A 111 5.41 13.72 4.15
N PHE A 112 5.94 12.50 4.08
CA PHE A 112 6.02 11.69 2.86
C PHE A 112 5.02 10.53 2.84
N ARG A 113 4.09 10.46 3.81
CA ARG A 113 3.09 9.39 3.91
C ARG A 113 2.35 9.11 2.62
N ALA A 114 1.88 10.17 1.94
CA ALA A 114 1.15 10.04 0.69
C ALA A 114 1.95 9.36 -0.44
N ALA A 115 3.29 9.45 -0.40
CA ALA A 115 4.16 8.84 -1.40
C ALA A 115 4.26 7.32 -1.24
N TYR A 116 4.44 6.82 -0.02
CA TYR A 116 4.63 5.38 0.24
C TYR A 116 3.34 4.64 0.61
N SER A 117 2.30 5.34 1.05
CA SER A 117 1.03 4.76 1.52
C SER A 117 0.42 3.73 0.55
N PRO A 118 0.32 4.00 -0.79
CA PRO A 118 -0.22 3.01 -1.73
C PRO A 118 0.58 1.70 -1.79
N GLY A 119 1.91 1.78 -1.74
CA GLY A 119 2.78 0.60 -1.73
C GLY A 119 2.65 -0.19 -0.42
N LEU A 120 2.61 0.52 0.70
CA LEU A 120 2.48 -0.09 2.03
C LEU A 120 1.15 -0.83 2.19
N GLN A 121 0.02 -0.20 1.85
CA GLN A 121 -1.31 -0.82 1.98
C GLN A 121 -1.44 -2.09 1.13
N GLU A 122 -0.98 -2.05 -0.13
CA GLU A 122 -1.02 -3.22 -1.02
C GLU A 122 -0.10 -4.34 -0.54
N PHE A 123 1.06 -4.00 0.03
CA PHE A 123 1.95 -4.98 0.64
C PHE A 123 1.31 -5.66 1.86
N ILE A 124 0.66 -4.89 2.74
CA ILE A 124 -0.07 -5.43 3.90
C ILE A 124 -1.18 -6.38 3.43
N GLU A 125 -1.95 -5.99 2.42
CA GLU A 125 -2.97 -6.84 1.80
C GLU A 125 -2.39 -8.16 1.31
N ALA A 126 -1.28 -8.12 0.55
CA ALA A 126 -0.62 -9.33 0.06
C ALA A 126 -0.05 -10.22 1.18
N TYR A 127 0.60 -9.60 2.17
CA TYR A 127 1.21 -10.30 3.30
C TYR A 127 0.17 -11.01 4.16
N THR A 128 -0.88 -10.29 4.54
CA THR A 128 -1.96 -10.84 5.37
C THR A 128 -2.83 -11.85 4.61
N TYR A 129 -2.96 -11.72 3.29
CA TYR A 129 -3.60 -12.75 2.47
C TYR A 129 -2.81 -14.06 2.46
N MET A 130 -1.48 -13.99 2.33
CA MET A 130 -0.62 -15.18 2.47
C MET A 130 -0.78 -15.82 3.84
N GLU A 131 -0.78 -15.04 4.93
CA GLU A 131 -0.96 -15.57 6.29
C GLU A 131 -2.31 -16.27 6.50
N TYR A 132 -3.38 -15.67 5.97
CA TYR A 132 -4.70 -16.30 5.98
C TYR A 132 -4.66 -17.67 5.29
N LEU A 133 -4.05 -17.75 4.10
CA LEU A 133 -3.96 -18.99 3.32
C LEU A 133 -3.08 -20.05 3.98
N CYS A 134 -2.02 -19.66 4.70
CA CYS A 134 -1.23 -20.57 5.53
C CYS A 134 -2.04 -21.15 6.69
N SER A 135 -2.91 -20.34 7.29
CA SER A 135 -3.66 -20.71 8.50
C SER A 135 -4.90 -21.56 8.21
N GLU A 136 -5.45 -21.47 6.98
CA GLU A 136 -6.66 -22.19 6.55
C GLU A 136 -6.58 -23.73 6.73
N ASP A 137 -5.40 -24.34 6.64
CA ASP A 137 -5.23 -25.80 6.78
C ASP A 137 -4.86 -26.25 8.20
N SER A 138 -4.50 -25.31 9.08
CA SER A 138 -3.99 -25.62 10.41
C SER A 138 -5.15 -25.90 11.37
N GLN A 139 -5.64 -27.14 11.37
CA GLN A 139 -6.78 -27.57 12.21
C GLN A 139 -6.54 -27.44 13.73
N ASN A 140 -5.29 -27.22 14.18
CA ASN A 140 -4.93 -27.25 15.61
C ASN A 140 -4.25 -25.97 16.16
N GLU A 141 -3.95 -24.96 15.33
CA GLU A 141 -3.31 -23.72 15.81
C GLU A 141 -4.04 -22.48 15.29
N VAL A 142 -4.59 -21.68 16.21
CA VAL A 142 -5.12 -20.36 15.91
C VAL A 142 -3.93 -19.42 15.71
N LYS A 143 -3.45 -19.29 14.47
CA LYS A 143 -2.46 -18.28 14.14
C LYS A 143 -3.16 -16.96 13.89
N CYS A 144 -2.90 -15.97 14.74
CA CYS A 144 -3.40 -14.61 14.55
C CYS A 144 -2.70 -13.97 13.34
N VAL A 145 -3.45 -13.15 12.59
CA VAL A 145 -2.86 -12.28 11.56
C VAL A 145 -1.82 -11.36 12.21
N SER A 146 -0.68 -11.18 11.56
CA SER A 146 0.38 -10.28 12.03
C SER A 146 -0.14 -8.86 12.11
N ASP A 147 0.01 -8.21 13.27
CA ASP A 147 -0.34 -6.80 13.46
C ASP A 147 0.76 -5.86 12.93
N TRP A 148 0.57 -4.55 13.11
CA TRP A 148 1.56 -3.57 12.69
C TRP A 148 2.89 -3.70 13.44
N GLN A 149 2.90 -4.23 14.68
CA GLN A 149 4.12 -4.42 15.46
C GLN A 149 4.94 -5.60 14.93
N ALA A 150 4.28 -6.70 14.56
CA ALA A 150 4.90 -7.83 13.89
C ALA A 150 5.53 -7.41 12.54
N LEU A 151 4.81 -6.62 11.74
CA LEU A 151 5.35 -6.06 10.49
C LEU A 151 6.51 -5.08 10.74
N GLN A 152 6.40 -4.23 11.76
CA GLN A 152 7.48 -3.33 12.18
C GLN A 152 8.75 -4.09 12.57
N ALA A 153 8.61 -5.27 13.20
CA ALA A 153 9.73 -6.09 13.63
C ALA A 153 10.50 -6.73 12.47
N VAL A 154 9.83 -7.06 11.36
CA VAL A 154 10.50 -7.61 10.17
C VAL A 154 11.12 -6.53 9.28
N MET A 155 10.70 -5.26 9.41
CA MET A 155 11.23 -4.12 8.64
C MET A 155 12.31 -3.34 9.41
N GLN A 156 13.27 -4.08 9.96
CA GLN A 156 14.44 -3.56 10.67
C GLN A 156 15.70 -3.73 9.83
N TYR A 157 16.52 -2.69 9.74
CA TYR A 157 17.68 -2.64 8.85
C TYR A 157 18.93 -2.15 9.57
N VAL A 158 20.07 -2.53 9.00
CA VAL A 158 21.41 -2.11 9.42
C VAL A 158 22.11 -1.51 8.21
N GLU A 159 22.90 -0.46 8.43
CA GLU A 159 23.79 0.08 7.40
C GLU A 159 24.79 -0.99 6.94
N ASP A 160 25.12 -0.97 5.65
CA ASP A 160 26.18 -1.80 5.12
C ASP A 160 27.53 -1.32 5.69
N GLU A 161 28.46 -2.23 5.96
CA GLU A 161 29.81 -1.85 6.38
C GLU A 161 30.43 -0.91 5.33
N PRO A 162 31.12 0.16 5.76
CA PRO A 162 31.84 1.01 4.82
C PRO A 162 32.85 0.15 4.04
N PRO A 163 33.00 0.38 2.73
CA PRO A 163 33.95 -0.39 1.94
C PRO A 163 35.35 -0.23 2.54
N LYS A 164 36.00 -1.36 2.87
CA LYS A 164 37.37 -1.36 3.36
C LYS A 164 38.27 -0.59 2.38
N PRO A 165 39.17 0.28 2.86
CA PRO A 165 40.10 0.97 1.98
C PRO A 165 40.93 -0.06 1.20
N LYS A 166 40.97 0.09 -0.12
CA LYS A 166 41.80 -0.70 -1.03
C LYS A 166 42.99 0.17 -1.44
N ASP A 167 44.20 -0.37 -1.34
CA ASP A 167 45.41 0.30 -1.86
C ASP A 167 45.37 0.38 -3.40
N GLU A 168 46.27 1.18 -3.99
CA GLU A 168 46.42 1.37 -5.44
C GLU A 168 46.66 0.06 -6.23
N ASP A 169 47.06 -1.02 -5.55
CA ASP A 169 47.27 -2.37 -6.11
C ASP A 169 46.10 -3.35 -5.87
N GLY A 170 44.97 -2.90 -5.30
CA GLY A 170 43.76 -3.73 -5.12
C GLY A 170 43.83 -4.76 -3.99
N ASN A 171 44.86 -4.71 -3.15
CA ASN A 171 44.96 -5.52 -1.93
C ASN A 171 44.19 -4.89 -0.77
N GLU A 172 43.57 -5.75 0.05
CA GLU A 172 42.93 -5.35 1.31
C GLU A 172 44.03 -4.95 2.31
N VAL A 173 43.96 -3.71 2.81
CA VAL A 173 44.95 -3.17 3.75
C VAL A 173 44.43 -3.40 5.16
N ASP A 174 45.05 -4.33 5.89
CA ASP A 174 44.86 -4.45 7.34
C ASP A 174 45.55 -3.25 8.01
N THR A 175 44.84 -2.12 8.09
CA THR A 175 45.29 -0.96 8.86
C THR A 175 45.03 -1.21 10.35
N ALA A 176 45.84 -2.08 10.96
CA ALA A 176 45.89 -2.20 12.40
C ALA A 176 46.54 -0.94 12.98
N LEU A 177 45.72 0.01 13.45
CA LEU A 177 45.83 0.72 14.74
C LEU A 177 44.97 2.00 14.73
N SER A 178 43.78 1.97 15.36
CA SER A 178 43.11 3.13 16.00
C SER A 178 41.85 2.67 16.79
N THR A 179 41.93 2.72 18.13
CA THR A 179 40.84 2.83 19.13
C THR A 179 39.65 1.85 19.16
N PRO A 180 39.32 1.23 20.32
CA PRO A 180 38.11 0.43 20.50
C PRO A 180 36.92 1.34 20.82
N ALA A 181 36.43 2.08 19.83
CA ALA A 181 35.01 2.41 19.82
C ALA A 181 34.37 1.31 18.99
N GLU A 182 33.51 0.49 19.60
CA GLU A 182 32.58 -0.32 18.82
C GLU A 182 31.80 0.64 17.91
N GLU A 183 32.22 0.79 16.65
CA GLU A 183 31.41 1.41 15.61
C GLU A 183 30.23 0.48 15.35
N SER A 184 29.26 0.50 16.26
CA SER A 184 28.01 -0.22 16.10
C SER A 184 27.32 0.34 14.86
N LEU A 185 27.18 -0.50 13.83
CA LEU A 185 26.48 -0.15 12.60
C LEU A 185 25.15 0.53 12.93
N LYS A 186 24.89 1.68 12.31
CA LYS A 186 23.67 2.45 12.58
C LYS A 186 22.46 1.66 12.11
N LYS A 187 21.51 1.48 13.03
CA LYS A 187 20.23 0.82 12.78
C LYS A 187 19.21 1.83 12.27
N PHE A 188 18.37 1.41 11.34
CA PHE A 188 17.23 2.19 10.85
C PHE A 188 16.07 1.25 10.53
N GLN A 189 14.87 1.79 10.40
CA GLN A 189 13.66 0.98 10.18
C GLN A 189 12.69 1.68 9.25
N PHE A 190 11.82 0.92 8.59
CA PHE A 190 10.63 1.47 7.95
C PHE A 190 9.51 1.57 9.00
N PHE A 191 8.94 2.76 9.21
CA PHE A 191 7.86 2.94 10.19
C PHE A 191 6.51 2.48 9.61
N VAL A 192 5.87 1.50 10.26
CA VAL A 192 4.54 1.00 9.89
C VAL A 192 3.47 1.76 10.69
N ASP A 193 2.84 2.76 10.08
CA ASP A 193 1.73 3.49 10.70
C ASP A 193 0.52 2.54 10.93
N PRO A 194 0.00 2.42 12.17
CA PRO A 194 -1.18 1.62 12.45
C PRO A 194 -2.40 1.97 11.58
N THR A 195 -2.55 3.23 11.16
CA THR A 195 -3.64 3.64 10.27
C THR A 195 -3.48 3.02 8.89
N GLU A 196 -2.27 3.02 8.34
CA GLU A 196 -1.96 2.39 7.05
C GLU A 196 -2.14 0.87 7.13
N TYR A 197 -1.76 0.26 8.26
CA TYR A 197 -2.02 -1.15 8.53
C TYR A 197 -3.52 -1.49 8.46
N VAL A 198 -4.35 -0.75 9.19
CA VAL A 198 -5.81 -0.98 9.21
C VAL A 198 -6.43 -0.75 7.82
N LEU A 199 -5.93 0.21 7.04
CA LEU A 199 -6.41 0.43 5.67
C LEU A 199 -6.02 -0.73 4.74
N GLY A 200 -4.76 -1.19 4.75
CA GLY A 200 -4.32 -2.32 3.95
C GLY A 200 -5.00 -3.64 4.35
N LEU A 201 -5.17 -3.89 5.65
CA LEU A 201 -5.90 -5.05 6.16
C LEU A 201 -7.39 -5.01 5.76
N SER A 202 -7.97 -3.84 5.53
CA SER A 202 -9.35 -3.75 5.09
C SER A 202 -9.53 -4.25 3.65
N ASP A 203 -8.51 -4.07 2.80
CA ASP A 203 -8.52 -4.51 1.40
C ASP A 203 -8.42 -6.03 1.25
N LEU A 204 -7.76 -6.71 2.19
CA LEU A 204 -7.77 -8.17 2.30
C LEU A 204 -9.19 -8.76 2.20
N THR A 205 -10.20 -8.08 2.77
CA THR A 205 -11.59 -8.56 2.74
C THR A 205 -12.15 -8.64 1.32
N GLY A 206 -11.69 -7.79 0.40
CA GLY A 206 -11.99 -7.90 -1.02
C GLY A 206 -11.38 -9.16 -1.64
N GLU A 207 -10.15 -9.50 -1.26
CA GLU A 207 -9.48 -10.73 -1.74
C GLU A 207 -10.10 -12.00 -1.15
N LEU A 208 -10.52 -11.99 0.12
CA LEU A 208 -11.25 -13.11 0.72
C LEU A 208 -12.61 -13.36 0.06
N MET A 209 -13.34 -12.29 -0.28
CA MET A 209 -14.59 -12.41 -1.05
C MET A 209 -14.32 -12.99 -2.45
N ARG A 210 -13.27 -12.53 -3.15
CA ARG A 210 -12.88 -13.11 -4.45
C ARG A 210 -12.54 -14.59 -4.32
N ARG A 211 -11.80 -14.98 -3.27
CA ARG A 211 -11.50 -16.39 -2.95
C ARG A 211 -12.78 -17.21 -2.76
N CYS A 212 -13.73 -16.72 -1.95
CA CYS A 212 -15.02 -17.37 -1.72
C CYS A 212 -15.75 -17.70 -3.03
N ILE A 213 -15.82 -16.73 -3.95
CA ILE A 213 -16.47 -16.90 -5.26
C ILE A 213 -15.70 -17.89 -6.15
N ASN A 214 -14.36 -17.80 -6.17
CA ASN A 214 -13.52 -18.71 -6.95
C ASN A 214 -13.62 -20.17 -6.45
N SER A 215 -13.65 -20.36 -5.12
CA SER A 215 -13.85 -21.66 -4.48
C SER A 215 -15.23 -22.24 -4.78
N LEU A 216 -16.27 -21.42 -4.84
CA LEU A 216 -17.58 -21.86 -5.31
C LEU A 216 -17.49 -22.42 -6.73
N GLY A 217 -16.79 -21.74 -7.64
CA GLY A 217 -16.60 -22.16 -9.03
C GLY A 217 -15.89 -23.52 -9.15
N SER A 218 -14.84 -23.74 -8.35
CA SER A 218 -14.13 -25.04 -8.30
C SER A 218 -14.91 -26.15 -7.59
N GLY A 219 -15.94 -25.81 -6.80
CA GLY A 219 -16.74 -26.75 -6.03
C GLY A 219 -16.25 -26.99 -4.60
N ASP A 220 -15.30 -26.18 -4.13
CA ASP A 220 -14.79 -26.21 -2.76
C ASP A 220 -15.72 -25.40 -1.84
N THR A 221 -16.77 -26.07 -1.35
CA THR A 221 -17.79 -25.45 -0.50
C THR A 221 -17.30 -25.16 0.92
N ASP A 222 -16.30 -25.89 1.40
CA ASP A 222 -15.75 -25.72 2.74
C ASP A 222 -14.94 -24.43 2.81
N ALA A 223 -14.09 -24.18 1.81
CA ALA A 223 -13.38 -22.90 1.70
C ALA A 223 -14.34 -21.70 1.59
N CYS A 224 -15.51 -21.86 0.96
CA CYS A 224 -16.53 -20.80 0.93
C CYS A 224 -17.04 -20.45 2.34
N MET A 225 -17.30 -21.46 3.17
CA MET A 225 -17.79 -21.28 4.53
C MET A 225 -16.71 -20.66 5.43
N GLU A 226 -15.46 -21.12 5.33
CA GLU A 226 -14.35 -20.57 6.13
C GLU A 226 -14.02 -19.12 5.75
N THR A 227 -13.98 -18.79 4.45
CA THR A 227 -13.80 -17.41 3.99
C THR A 227 -14.94 -16.50 4.45
N CYS A 228 -16.18 -16.98 4.44
CA CYS A 228 -17.34 -16.23 4.94
C CYS A 228 -17.23 -15.97 6.45
N LYS A 229 -16.87 -16.98 7.25
CA LYS A 229 -16.62 -16.79 8.70
C LYS A 229 -15.51 -15.76 8.94
N ALA A 230 -14.41 -15.83 8.19
CA ALA A 230 -13.32 -14.86 8.32
C ALA A 230 -13.81 -13.43 8.04
N LEU A 231 -14.58 -13.23 6.95
CA LEU A 231 -15.17 -11.94 6.61
C LEU A 231 -16.10 -11.40 7.71
N GLN A 232 -16.93 -12.26 8.31
CA GLN A 232 -17.81 -11.86 9.43
C GLN A 232 -16.99 -11.41 10.65
N HIS A 233 -15.89 -12.11 10.98
CA HIS A 233 -15.01 -11.74 12.09
C HIS A 233 -14.30 -10.42 11.83
N PHE A 234 -13.76 -10.22 10.62
CA PHE A 234 -13.19 -8.94 10.21
C PHE A 234 -14.24 -7.83 10.35
N TYR A 235 -15.40 -7.97 9.71
CA TYR A 235 -16.42 -6.94 9.74
C TYR A 235 -16.85 -6.58 11.16
N LYS A 236 -17.05 -7.58 12.03
CA LYS A 236 -17.33 -7.35 13.46
C LYS A 236 -16.22 -6.54 14.15
N GLY A 237 -14.95 -6.84 13.87
CA GLY A 237 -13.82 -6.06 14.38
C GLY A 237 -13.84 -4.62 13.86
N TYR A 238 -14.06 -4.41 12.57
CA TYR A 238 -14.05 -3.08 11.96
C TYR A 238 -15.21 -2.18 12.40
N ILE A 239 -16.43 -2.71 12.56
CA ILE A 239 -17.57 -1.91 13.06
C ILE A 239 -17.44 -1.57 14.56
N SER A 240 -16.55 -2.26 15.29
CA SER A 240 -16.25 -1.92 16.69
C SER A 240 -15.36 -0.68 16.83
N LEU A 241 -14.73 -0.24 15.74
CA LEU A 241 -13.86 0.94 15.73
C LEU A 241 -14.69 2.22 15.80
N ASN A 242 -14.42 3.05 16.81
CA ASN A 242 -15.04 4.37 16.96
C ASN A 242 -14.06 5.48 16.55
N CYS A 243 -13.84 5.62 15.24
CA CYS A 243 -12.88 6.58 14.68
C CYS A 243 -13.57 7.83 14.15
N GLN A 244 -13.44 8.95 14.87
CA GLN A 244 -13.98 10.23 14.41
C GLN A 244 -13.21 10.75 13.19
N ARG A 245 -13.93 11.32 12.21
CA ARG A 245 -13.37 11.98 11.00
C ARG A 245 -12.50 11.09 10.11
N ALA A 246 -12.56 9.76 10.26
CA ALA A 246 -11.81 8.80 9.44
C ALA A 246 -12.58 8.41 8.15
N ARG A 247 -12.78 9.37 7.23
CA ARG A 247 -13.59 9.18 6.01
C ARG A 247 -13.13 8.00 5.14
N GLU A 248 -11.82 7.79 5.04
CA GLU A 248 -11.27 6.70 4.24
C GLU A 248 -11.60 5.34 4.84
N LEU A 249 -11.35 5.15 6.13
CA LEU A 249 -11.71 3.94 6.86
C LEU A 249 -13.22 3.65 6.74
N TRP A 250 -14.06 4.68 6.92
CA TRP A 250 -15.51 4.51 6.81
C TRP A 250 -15.93 3.98 5.43
N ARG A 251 -15.36 4.52 4.33
CA ARG A 251 -15.59 3.97 2.97
C ARG A 251 -15.15 2.51 2.84
N LYS A 252 -14.01 2.13 3.44
CA LYS A 252 -13.53 0.74 3.45
C LYS A 252 -14.49 -0.18 4.20
N ILE A 253 -15.01 0.23 5.35
CA ILE A 253 -16.00 -0.53 6.14
C ILE A 253 -17.30 -0.73 5.34
N THR A 254 -17.77 0.29 4.62
CA THR A 254 -18.94 0.19 3.75
C THR A 254 -18.71 -0.81 2.61
N THR A 255 -17.55 -0.80 1.96
CA THR A 255 -17.19 -1.81 0.95
C THR A 255 -17.06 -3.20 1.56
N MET A 256 -16.47 -3.32 2.75
CA MET A 256 -16.34 -4.58 3.49
C MET A 256 -17.70 -5.21 3.78
N ARG A 257 -18.70 -4.41 4.13
CA ARG A 257 -20.09 -4.89 4.30
C ARG A 257 -20.61 -5.55 3.01
N GLN A 258 -20.33 -4.97 1.85
CA GLN A 258 -20.72 -5.57 0.56
C GLN A 258 -19.98 -6.89 0.30
N SER A 259 -18.70 -6.97 0.68
CA SER A 259 -17.92 -8.22 0.60
C SER A 259 -18.51 -9.33 1.48
N VAL A 260 -18.89 -9.00 2.72
CA VAL A 260 -19.57 -9.93 3.65
C VAL A 260 -20.88 -10.43 3.05
N LEU A 261 -21.76 -9.52 2.62
CA LEU A 261 -23.06 -9.90 2.07
C LEU A 261 -22.94 -10.80 0.85
N LYS A 262 -21.93 -10.57 0.00
CA LYS A 262 -21.67 -11.44 -1.16
C LYS A 262 -21.25 -12.85 -0.73
N ALA A 263 -20.32 -12.97 0.23
CA ALA A 263 -19.89 -14.28 0.73
C ALA A 263 -21.00 -15.02 1.48
N GLU A 264 -21.82 -14.32 2.26
CA GLU A 264 -22.98 -14.89 2.94
C GLU A 264 -24.01 -15.42 1.94
N ASN A 265 -24.28 -14.67 0.86
CA ASN A 265 -25.15 -15.12 -0.22
C ASN A 265 -24.59 -16.37 -0.94
N VAL A 266 -23.27 -16.44 -1.17
CA VAL A 266 -22.62 -17.66 -1.69
C VAL A 266 -22.92 -18.84 -0.77
N CYS A 267 -22.63 -18.70 0.53
CA CYS A 267 -22.82 -19.77 1.52
C CYS A 267 -24.29 -20.20 1.65
N TYR A 268 -25.21 -19.24 1.63
CA TYR A 268 -26.65 -19.49 1.63
C TYR A 268 -27.08 -20.31 0.41
N ASN A 269 -26.65 -19.91 -0.78
CA ASN A 269 -26.99 -20.62 -2.02
C ASN A 269 -26.43 -22.04 -2.04
N VAL A 270 -25.18 -22.22 -1.58
CA VAL A 270 -24.57 -23.56 -1.41
C VAL A 270 -25.43 -24.41 -0.47
N LYS A 271 -25.87 -23.85 0.66
CA LYS A 271 -26.64 -24.59 1.67
C LYS A 271 -28.03 -24.99 1.19
N VAL A 272 -28.73 -24.12 0.45
CA VAL A 272 -30.11 -24.34 0.00
C VAL A 272 -30.19 -25.17 -1.28
N ARG A 273 -29.28 -24.94 -2.24
CA ARG A 273 -29.35 -25.57 -3.57
C ARG A 273 -28.38 -26.74 -3.75
N GLY A 274 -27.40 -26.90 -2.86
CA GLY A 274 -26.25 -27.77 -3.09
C GLY A 274 -25.18 -27.09 -3.95
N GLY A 275 -23.94 -27.58 -3.87
CA GLY A 275 -22.76 -26.92 -4.46
C GLY A 275 -22.84 -26.73 -5.98
N GLU A 276 -23.37 -27.70 -6.72
CA GLU A 276 -23.44 -27.63 -8.19
C GLU A 276 -24.48 -26.63 -8.70
N ALA A 277 -25.67 -26.58 -8.09
CA ALA A 277 -26.74 -25.66 -8.49
C ALA A 277 -26.46 -24.22 -8.04
N ALA A 278 -25.68 -24.02 -6.98
CA ALA A 278 -25.24 -22.69 -6.53
C ALA A 278 -24.33 -21.99 -7.55
N LYS A 279 -23.55 -22.74 -8.35
CA LYS A 279 -22.67 -22.19 -9.39
C LYS A 279 -23.44 -21.43 -10.47
N TRP A 280 -24.64 -21.90 -10.83
CA TRP A 280 -25.46 -21.33 -11.91
C TRP A 280 -26.28 -20.10 -11.47
N GLY A 281 -26.50 -19.91 -10.17
CA GLY A 281 -27.28 -18.81 -9.61
C GLY A 281 -26.46 -17.60 -9.14
N ALA A 282 -25.13 -17.62 -9.30
CA ALA A 282 -24.23 -16.56 -8.86
C ALA A 282 -24.20 -15.33 -9.80
N THR A 283 -25.31 -15.00 -10.44
CA THR A 283 -25.52 -13.71 -11.12
C THR A 283 -25.85 -12.65 -10.08
N PHE A 284 -24.83 -11.99 -9.56
CA PHE A 284 -24.94 -10.88 -8.59
C PHE A 284 -25.42 -9.59 -9.26
N ASP A 285 -26.64 -9.59 -9.79
CA ASP A 285 -27.27 -8.44 -10.45
C ASP A 285 -28.28 -7.73 -9.55
N GLN A 286 -28.05 -7.76 -8.23
CA GLN A 286 -28.72 -6.86 -7.30
C GLN A 286 -27.87 -5.60 -7.17
N LYS A 287 -28.17 -4.60 -8.02
CA LYS A 287 -27.86 -3.21 -7.71
C LYS A 287 -28.36 -2.93 -6.29
N PRO A 288 -27.53 -2.48 -5.34
CA PRO A 288 -28.06 -1.95 -4.09
C PRO A 288 -29.01 -0.80 -4.45
N ALA A 289 -30.17 -0.76 -3.82
CA ALA A 289 -31.12 0.34 -4.00
C ALA A 289 -30.39 1.66 -3.68
N ASP A 290 -30.40 2.60 -4.63
CA ASP A 290 -29.77 3.92 -4.57
C ASP A 290 -30.40 4.87 -3.52
N ASP A 291 -31.06 4.36 -2.48
CA ASP A 291 -31.82 5.16 -1.50
C ASP A 291 -31.37 4.90 -0.05
N VAL A 292 -30.10 5.19 0.23
CA VAL A 292 -29.72 5.62 1.59
C VAL A 292 -29.01 6.95 1.44
N ASP A 293 -29.81 8.02 1.47
CA ASP A 293 -29.36 9.37 1.77
C ASP A 293 -28.70 9.35 3.14
N GLU A 294 -27.40 9.07 3.16
CA GLU A 294 -26.57 9.22 4.34
C GLU A 294 -26.35 10.71 4.60
N GLY A 295 -27.41 11.32 5.13
CA GLY A 295 -27.43 12.67 5.61
C GLY A 295 -26.24 12.91 6.54
N PHE A 296 -25.40 13.85 6.14
CA PHE A 296 -24.41 14.46 7.00
C PHE A 296 -25.08 15.12 8.20
N TYR A 297 -24.77 14.66 9.41
CA TYR A 297 -24.68 15.49 10.62
C TYR A 297 -23.56 14.97 11.53
#